data_AF-A0A258BJZ7-F1
#
_entry.id   AF-A0A258BJZ7-F1
#
_cell.length_a   1.000
_cell.length_b   1.000
_cell.length_c   1.000
_cell.angle_alpha   90.00
_cell.angle_beta   90.00
_cell.angle_gamma   90.00
#
_symmetry.space_group_name_H-M   'P 1'
#
loop_
_entity.id
_entity.type
_entity.pdbx_description
1 polymer ?
#
loop_
_entity_poly.entity_id
_entity_poly.type
_entity_poly.pdbx_seq_one_letter_code
_entity_poly.pdbx_strand_id
1 'polypeptide(L)' 'MKQPLELITSPSNPLIKTLKGLERKKERTETGLFLAEGARIVSEGLARG' A
#
# COMPACT_ATOMS: atom_id res chain seq x y z
N MET A 1 4.24 -21.52 -2.36
CA MET A 1 4.01 -21.66 -0.90
C MET A 1 3.20 -20.44 -0.45
N LYS A 2 2.07 -20.60 0.23
CA LYS A 2 1.39 -19.46 0.87
C LYS A 2 2.17 -19.12 2.13
N GLN A 3 2.83 -17.96 2.17
CA GLN A 3 3.37 -17.45 3.43
C GLN A 3 2.21 -17.20 4.41
N PRO A 4 2.40 -17.47 5.71
CA PRO A 4 1.43 -17.10 6.72
C PRO A 4 1.21 -15.58 6.70
N LEU A 5 -0.03 -15.15 6.94
CA LEU A 5 -0.36 -13.74 7.05
C LEU A 5 0.32 -13.17 8.28
N GLU A 6 1.17 -12.16 8.08
CA GLU A 6 1.78 -11.41 9.18
C GLU A 6 0.80 -10.34 9.68
N LEU A 7 0.51 -10.36 10.98
CA LEU A 7 -0.29 -9.31 11.62
C LEU A 7 0.64 -8.19 12.12
N ILE A 8 0.70 -7.09 11.38
CA ILE A 8 1.45 -5.89 11.78
C ILE A 8 0.54 -4.97 12.60
N THR A 9 0.87 -4.74 13.87
CA THR A 9 0.08 -3.89 14.79
C THR A 9 0.73 -2.55 15.12
N SER A 10 2.07 -2.45 15.02
CA SER A 10 2.81 -1.26 15.43
C SER A 10 2.74 -0.15 14.39
N PRO A 11 2.22 1.06 14.70
CA PRO A 11 2.27 2.20 13.78
C PRO A 11 3.69 2.64 13.42
N SER A 12 4.68 2.24 14.22
CA SER A 12 6.09 2.53 13.98
C SER A 12 6.74 1.59 12.96
N ASN A 13 6.06 0.52 12.54
CA ASN A 13 6.56 -0.42 11.54
C ASN A 13 6.92 0.32 10.23
N PRO A 14 8.10 0.06 9.63
CA PRO A 14 8.53 0.72 8.40
C PRO A 14 7.52 0.63 7.26
N LEU A 15 6.86 -0.52 7.06
CA LEU A 15 5.87 -0.72 6.00
C LEU A 15 4.66 0.21 6.18
N ILE A 16 4.15 0.33 7.41
CA ILE A 16 3.05 1.26 7.71
C ILE A 16 3.46 2.70 7.43
N LYS A 17 4.68 3.10 7.81
CA LYS A 17 5.21 4.44 7.53
C LYS A 17 5.36 4.69 6.03
N THR A 18 5.83 3.70 5.26
CA THR A 18 5.94 3.78 3.80
C THR A 18 4.58 4.00 3.17
N LEU A 19 3.57 3.19 3.53
CA LEU A 19 2.20 3.32 2.99
C LEU A 19 1.60 4.69 3.31
N LYS A 20 1.69 5.16 4.56
CA LYS A 20 1.25 6.50 4.96
C LYS A 20 2.00 7.62 4.23
N GLY A 21 3.28 7.40 3.89
CA GLY A 21 4.08 8.34 3.12
C GLY A 21 3.47 8.65 1.74
N LEU A 22 2.81 7.69 1.11
CA LEU A 22 2.22 7.84 -0.22
C LEU A 22 1.04 8.85 -0.28
N GLU A 23 0.53 9.33 0.85
CA GLU A 23 -0.41 10.46 0.89
C GLU A 23 0.24 11.77 0.41
N ARG A 24 1.55 11.90 0.57
CA ARG A 24 2.29 13.12 0.22
C ARG A 24 2.78 13.08 -1.23
N LYS A 25 2.68 14.23 -1.91
CA LYS A 25 3.08 14.36 -3.33
C LYS A 25 4.56 14.04 -3.54
N LYS A 26 5.45 14.50 -2.66
CA LYS A 26 6.89 14.28 -2.78
C LYS A 26 7.21 12.79 -2.84
N GLU A 27 6.73 12.04 -1.87
CA GLU A 27 6.94 10.60 -1.76
C GLU A 27 6.33 9.84 -2.95
N ARG A 28 5.16 10.24 -3.46
CA ARG A 28 4.61 9.65 -4.70
C ARG A 28 5.48 9.94 -5.92
N THR A 29 6.01 11.16 -6.03
CA THR A 29 6.91 11.52 -7.14
C THR A 29 8.20 10.72 -7.08
N GLU A 30 8.78 10.54 -5.90
CA GLU A 30 10.04 9.81 -5.71
C GLU A 30 9.89 8.30 -5.96
N THR A 31 8.74 7.72 -5.56
CA THR A 31 8.50 6.27 -5.69
C THR A 31 7.79 5.88 -6.98
N GLY A 32 7.07 6.80 -7.63
CA GLY A 32 6.16 6.49 -8.72
C GLY A 32 4.92 5.68 -8.29
N LEU A 33 4.67 5.57 -6.98
CA LEU A 33 3.59 4.76 -6.42
C LEU A 33 2.47 5.64 -5.83
N PHE A 34 1.29 5.04 -5.66
CA PHE A 34 0.18 5.59 -4.89
C PHE A 34 -0.55 4.46 -4.16
N LEU A 35 -1.31 4.79 -3.11
CA LEU A 35 -2.12 3.84 -2.36
C LEU A 35 -3.56 3.88 -2.87
N ALA A 36 -4.09 2.73 -3.30
CA ALA A 36 -5.49 2.55 -3.65
C ALA A 36 -6.17 1.69 -2.57
N GLU A 37 -7.26 2.20 -2.00
CA GLU A 37 -8.00 1.51 -0.94
C GLU A 37 -9.40 1.08 -1.40
N GLY A 38 -9.94 0.04 -0.77
CA GLY A 38 -11.27 -0.51 -1.06
C GLY A 38 -11.23 -1.75 -1.96
N ALA A 39 -11.87 -2.84 -1.50
CA ALA A 39 -11.82 -4.14 -2.16
C ALA A 39 -12.27 -4.11 -3.63
N ARG A 40 -13.33 -3.35 -3.93
CA ARG A 40 -13.82 -3.16 -5.30
C ARG A 40 -12.80 -2.46 -6.20
N ILE A 41 -12.23 -1.34 -5.74
CA ILE A 41 -11.26 -0.55 -6.51
C ILE A 41 -10.02 -1.40 -6.80
N VAL A 42 -9.51 -2.11 -5.79
CA VAL A 42 -8.34 -2.99 -5.95
C VAL A 42 -8.64 -4.12 -6.94
N SER A 43 -9.82 -4.74 -6.85
CA SER A 43 -10.22 -5.82 -7.76
C SER A 43 -10.38 -5.32 -9.21
N GLU A 44 -11.01 -4.17 -9.40
CA GLU A 44 -11.18 -3.55 -10.73
C GLU A 44 -9.83 -3.13 -11.32
N GLY A 45 -8.92 -2.59 -10.52
CA GLY A 45 -7.56 -2.26 -10.94
C GLY A 45 -6.77 -3.49 -11.38
N LEU A 46 -6.84 -4.59 -10.62
CA LEU A 46 -6.18 -5.85 -10.98
C LEU A 46 -6.75 -6.47 -12.26
N ALA A 47 -8.06 -6.35 -12.49
CA ALA A 47 -8.70 -6.90 -13.69
C ALA A 47 -8.45 -6.09 -14.97
N ARG A 48 -7.99 -4.84 -14.85
CA ARG A 48 -7.78 -3.90 -15.98
C ARG A 48 -6.32 -3.54 -16.25
N GLY A 49 -5.40 -3.92 -15.35
CA GLY A 49 -3.96 -3.83 -15.53
C GLY A 49 -3.38 -5.02 -16.26
#